data_AF-A0A9C6SZE3-F1
#
_entry.id   AF-A0A9C6SZE3-F1
#
_cell.length_a   1.000
_cell.length_b   1.000
_cell.length_c   1.000
_cell.angle_alpha   90.00
_cell.angle_beta   90.00
_cell.angle_gamma   90.00
#
_symmetry.space_group_name_H-M   'P 1'
#
loop_
_entity.id
_entity.type
_entity.pdbx_description
1 polymer ?
#
loop_
_entity_poly.entity_id
_entity_poly.type
_entity_poly.pdbx_seq_one_letter_code
_entity_poly.pdbx_strand_id
1 'polypeptide(L)'
;MENFFRIQTLNGEYSIKTYDRANSSSSCSINVKGAFDNSLFPPFITKNTSLNIFVSELCRVIPLHYQREETKQDLNGYRYVLQRPNEKECLPVENGKPLPKDMYDMSKCVNNDIPTAFSAPHFYGSSYNWSENFEGLNPNAEEHEAYILLLPMMGIPINNNLRFQSNMVLPDLSYLDNKLSHLSNKIMPRLWYDFEMGKLPFIVHFVMYTNILQRMVMILPPLAALWSLNKIIKIRRQFNYKTINNTYNQQKANI
;
A
#
# COMPACT_ATOMS: atom_id res chain seq x y z
N MET A 1 -13.40 14.59 -5.12
CA MET A 1 -12.61 13.67 -4.26
C MET A 1 -11.15 13.50 -4.73
N GLU A 2 -10.68 14.23 -5.74
CA GLU A 2 -9.36 13.98 -6.35
C GLU A 2 -8.16 14.18 -5.40
N ASN A 3 -8.31 15.00 -4.36
CA ASN A 3 -7.25 15.33 -3.38
C ASN A 3 -7.44 14.70 -1.98
N PHE A 4 -8.18 13.59 -1.86
CA PHE A 4 -8.41 12.94 -0.57
C PHE A 4 -7.09 12.45 0.06
N PHE A 5 -6.66 13.03 1.19
CA PHE A 5 -5.43 12.70 1.93
C PHE A 5 -4.15 12.63 1.08
N ARG A 6 -4.11 13.42 0.00
CA ARG A 6 -2.91 13.57 -0.82
C ARG A 6 -2.07 14.73 -0.30
N ILE A 7 -0.76 14.50 -0.22
CA ILE A 7 0.21 15.52 0.12
C ILE A 7 0.22 16.58 -0.98
N GLN A 8 -0.05 17.83 -0.61
CA GLN A 8 0.11 18.98 -1.51
C GLN A 8 1.51 19.55 -1.39
N THR A 9 1.97 19.78 -0.17
CA THR A 9 3.32 20.23 0.15
C THR A 9 3.81 19.52 1.41
N LEU A 10 5.12 19.33 1.51
CA LEU A 10 5.81 18.86 2.70
C LEU A 10 6.80 19.96 3.09
N ASN A 11 6.63 20.55 4.27
CA ASN A 11 7.42 21.69 4.75
C ASN A 11 7.45 22.89 3.76
N GLY A 12 6.33 23.13 3.06
CA GLY A 12 6.21 24.21 2.07
C GLY A 12 6.72 23.87 0.67
N GLU A 13 7.32 22.69 0.47
CA GLU A 13 7.92 22.26 -0.79
C GLU A 13 7.14 21.09 -1.44
N TYR A 14 7.23 20.96 -2.76
CA TYR A 14 6.62 19.86 -3.51
C TYR A 14 7.57 18.67 -3.69
N SER A 15 8.87 18.89 -3.49
CA SER A 15 9.88 17.86 -3.65
C SER A 15 10.94 17.94 -2.57
N ILE A 16 11.42 16.76 -2.17
CA ILE A 16 12.57 16.63 -1.30
C ILE A 16 13.81 16.67 -2.21
N LYS A 17 14.65 17.67 -2.02
CA LYS A 17 15.93 17.78 -2.72
C LYS A 17 16.97 16.98 -1.96
N THR A 18 17.47 15.93 -2.59
CA THR A 18 18.62 15.16 -2.10
C THR A 18 19.82 15.50 -2.99
N TYR A 19 20.94 15.85 -2.36
CA TYR A 19 22.16 16.23 -3.07
C TYR A 19 23.03 15.01 -3.31
N ASP A 20 23.36 14.74 -4.57
CA ASP A 20 24.35 13.74 -4.95
C ASP A 20 25.76 14.30 -4.68
N ARG A 21 26.58 13.55 -3.94
CA ARG A 21 27.96 13.93 -3.60
C ARG A 21 28.96 13.42 -4.64
N ALA A 22 28.61 12.41 -5.44
CA ALA A 22 29.49 11.82 -6.44
C ALA A 22 29.51 12.64 -7.74
N ASN A 23 28.39 13.26 -8.09
CA ASN A 23 28.27 14.19 -9.22
C ASN A 23 27.50 15.44 -8.76
N SER A 24 28.21 16.55 -8.54
CA SER A 24 27.64 17.87 -8.18
C SER A 24 26.64 18.44 -9.23
N SER A 25 26.37 17.70 -10.31
CA SER A 25 25.54 18.08 -11.44
C SER A 25 24.21 17.28 -11.56
N SER A 26 23.99 16.21 -10.79
CA SER A 26 22.71 15.47 -10.76
C SER A 26 22.00 15.60 -9.41
N SER A 27 21.14 16.61 -9.27
CA SER A 27 20.23 16.67 -8.12
C SER A 27 19.14 15.62 -8.26
N CYS A 28 18.93 14.79 -7.24
CA CYS A 28 17.73 13.97 -7.18
C CYS A 28 16.64 14.71 -6.40
N SER A 29 15.55 15.01 -7.10
CA SER A 29 14.35 15.54 -6.47
C SER A 29 13.28 14.45 -6.41
N ILE A 30 12.83 14.14 -5.20
CA ILE A 30 11.72 13.20 -4.97
C ILE A 30 10.44 14.02 -4.88
N ASN A 31 9.55 13.87 -5.87
CA ASN A 31 8.26 14.54 -5.86
C ASN A 31 7.30 13.86 -4.88
N VAL A 32 6.86 14.58 -3.86
CA VAL A 32 5.91 14.09 -2.85
C VAL A 32 4.47 14.47 -3.17
N LYS A 33 4.26 15.41 -4.11
CA LYS A 33 2.94 15.92 -4.45
C LYS A 33 2.06 14.81 -5.01
N GLY A 34 0.88 14.66 -4.45
CA GLY A 34 -0.10 13.66 -4.87
C GLY A 34 0.10 12.28 -4.23
N ALA A 35 1.20 12.03 -3.53
CA ALA A 35 1.36 10.83 -2.71
C ALA A 35 0.42 10.89 -1.49
N PHE A 36 0.04 9.73 -0.96
CA PHE A 36 -0.72 9.62 0.27
C PHE A 36 0.22 9.70 1.48
N ASP A 37 -0.25 10.29 2.57
CA ASP A 37 0.48 10.34 3.85
C ASP A 37 0.39 9.03 4.66
N ASN A 38 -0.17 7.98 4.06
CA ASN A 38 -0.41 6.67 4.67
C ASN A 38 -1.43 6.65 5.82
N SER A 39 -2.16 7.74 6.08
CA SER A 39 -3.21 7.77 7.11
C SER A 39 -4.53 7.19 6.59
N LEU A 40 -4.98 7.66 5.43
CA LEU A 40 -6.24 7.31 4.79
C LEU A 40 -6.11 7.32 3.27
N PHE A 41 -6.96 6.54 2.61
CA PHE A 41 -6.97 6.33 1.17
C PHE A 41 -8.37 6.62 0.60
N PRO A 42 -8.50 6.89 -0.70
CA PRO A 42 -9.81 7.15 -1.30
C PRO A 42 -10.74 5.94 -1.15
N PRO A 43 -12.07 6.16 -1.00
CA PRO A 43 -13.03 5.06 -0.96
C PRO A 43 -13.13 4.35 -2.32
N PHE A 44 -13.68 3.13 -2.30
CA PHE A 44 -13.89 2.27 -3.48
C PHE A 44 -12.59 1.87 -4.21
N ILE A 45 -11.57 1.51 -3.44
CA ILE A 45 -10.31 0.99 -3.96
C ILE A 45 -10.58 -0.34 -4.67
N THR A 46 -9.96 -0.50 -5.83
CA THR A 46 -9.96 -1.73 -6.62
C THR A 46 -8.57 -2.35 -6.59
N LYS A 47 -8.46 -3.62 -6.97
CA LYS A 47 -7.17 -4.33 -7.06
C LYS A 47 -6.17 -3.64 -8.01
N ASN A 48 -6.67 -2.86 -8.97
CA ASN A 48 -5.86 -2.13 -9.97
C ASN A 48 -5.63 -0.65 -9.59
N THR A 49 -6.12 -0.20 -8.43
CA THR A 49 -5.94 1.19 -8.00
C THR A 49 -4.47 1.43 -7.66
N SER A 50 -3.85 2.38 -8.36
CA SER A 50 -2.49 2.83 -8.09
C SER A 50 -2.45 3.69 -6.82
N LEU A 51 -1.69 3.23 -5.82
CA LEU A 51 -1.50 3.91 -4.55
C LEU A 51 -0.01 4.16 -4.34
N ASN A 52 0.37 5.41 -4.15
CA ASN A 52 1.75 5.80 -3.84
C ASN A 52 1.74 6.48 -2.47
N ILE A 53 2.51 5.95 -1.52
CA ILE A 53 2.60 6.51 -0.18
C ILE A 53 3.92 7.23 0.00
N PHE A 54 3.92 8.35 0.70
CA PHE A 54 5.15 8.93 1.23
C PHE A 54 5.49 8.23 2.53
N VAL A 55 6.65 7.58 2.57
CA VAL A 55 7.17 6.93 3.78
C VAL A 55 8.23 7.85 4.36
N SER A 56 7.90 8.54 5.45
CA SER A 56 8.79 9.45 6.17
C SER A 56 10.12 8.80 6.53
N GLU A 57 10.06 7.55 6.98
CA GLU A 57 11.18 6.72 7.41
C GLU A 57 12.13 6.38 6.27
N LEU A 58 11.68 6.47 5.01
CA LEU A 58 12.50 6.21 3.82
C LEU A 58 12.77 7.49 3.01
N CYS A 59 12.28 8.65 3.48
CA CYS A 59 12.33 9.94 2.80
C CYS A 59 11.89 9.90 1.33
N ARG A 60 10.98 9.00 0.96
CA ARG A 60 10.59 8.80 -0.44
C ARG A 60 9.16 8.35 -0.62
N VAL A 61 8.69 8.52 -1.85
CA VAL A 61 7.40 8.00 -2.29
C VAL A 61 7.57 6.57 -2.78
N ILE A 62 6.75 5.66 -2.26
CA ILE A 62 6.80 4.24 -2.55
C ILE A 62 5.45 3.81 -3.12
N PRO A 63 5.43 3.22 -4.32
CA PRO A 63 4.23 2.60 -4.84
C PRO A 63 3.83 1.39 -4.00
N LEU A 64 2.54 1.15 -3.88
CA LEU A 64 1.98 -0.04 -3.24
C LEU A 64 1.48 -1.01 -4.30
N HIS A 65 1.75 -2.30 -4.10
CA HIS A 65 1.28 -3.37 -4.97
C HIS A 65 0.23 -4.22 -4.24
N TYR A 66 -0.92 -4.43 -4.88
CA TYR A 66 -1.93 -5.35 -4.37
C TYR A 66 -1.37 -6.78 -4.39
N GLN A 67 -1.41 -7.47 -3.25
CA GLN A 67 -0.95 -8.84 -3.12
C GLN A 67 -2.13 -9.82 -3.08
N ARG A 68 -3.08 -9.63 -2.16
CA ARG A 68 -4.21 -10.55 -1.94
C ARG A 68 -5.34 -9.93 -1.11
N GLU A 69 -6.47 -10.62 -1.07
CA GLU A 69 -7.53 -10.37 -0.08
C GLU A 69 -7.19 -11.07 1.24
N GLU A 70 -7.49 -10.41 2.35
CA GLU A 70 -7.23 -10.93 3.69
C GLU A 70 -8.30 -10.41 4.66
N THR A 71 -8.85 -11.31 5.49
CA THR A 71 -9.86 -10.94 6.50
C THR A 71 -9.19 -10.79 7.86
N LYS A 72 -9.36 -9.62 8.50
CA LYS A 72 -8.90 -9.38 9.87
C LYS A 72 -9.98 -8.68 10.66
N GLN A 73 -10.24 -9.16 11.88
CA GLN A 73 -11.34 -8.67 12.72
C GLN A 73 -12.68 -8.63 11.97
N ASP A 74 -13.06 -9.72 11.28
CA ASP A 74 -14.31 -9.82 10.50
C ASP A 74 -14.49 -8.79 9.37
N LEU A 75 -13.43 -8.05 9.02
CA LEU A 75 -13.39 -7.10 7.91
C LEU A 75 -12.53 -7.66 6.78
N ASN A 76 -13.11 -7.83 5.60
CA ASN A 76 -12.36 -8.24 4.40
C ASN A 76 -11.62 -7.04 3.79
N GLY A 77 -10.30 -7.13 3.75
CA GLY A 77 -9.40 -6.08 3.26
C GLY A 77 -8.58 -6.52 2.06
N TYR A 78 -8.01 -5.54 1.35
CA TYR A 78 -6.99 -5.74 0.34
C TYR A 78 -5.61 -5.49 0.95
N ARG A 79 -4.76 -6.51 0.94
CA ARG A 79 -3.39 -6.44 1.40
C ARG A 79 -2.52 -5.86 0.30
N TYR A 80 -1.91 -4.72 0.59
CA TYR A 80 -0.93 -4.04 -0.24
C TYR A 80 0.45 -4.18 0.38
N VAL A 81 1.46 -4.46 -0.44
CA VAL A 81 2.87 -4.51 -0.04
C VAL A 81 3.65 -3.35 -0.66
N LEU A 82 4.72 -2.93 -0.02
CA LEU A 82 5.58 -1.88 -0.56
C LEU A 82 6.27 -2.39 -1.83
N GLN A 83 6.21 -1.60 -2.90
CA GLN A 83 6.94 -1.91 -4.11
C GLN A 83 8.44 -1.76 -3.85
N ARG A 84 9.15 -2.79 -4.27
CA ARG A 84 10.60 -2.90 -4.24
C ARG A 84 11.25 -1.78 -5.09
N PRO A 85 12.28 -1.10 -4.57
CA PRO A 85 12.97 -0.03 -5.29
C PRO A 85 13.66 -0.62 -6.53
N ASN A 86 13.36 -0.06 -7.70
CA ASN A 86 14.12 -0.37 -8.90
C ASN A 86 15.48 0.33 -8.86
N GLU A 87 16.50 -0.26 -9.48
CA GLU A 87 17.90 0.21 -9.52
C GLU A 87 18.09 1.67 -10.03
N LYS A 88 17.05 2.30 -10.59
CA LYS A 88 17.12 3.60 -11.26
C LYS A 88 16.66 4.80 -10.42
N GLU A 89 16.12 4.59 -9.23
CA GLU A 89 15.60 5.68 -8.41
C GLU A 89 16.64 6.19 -7.44
N CYS A 90 17.41 7.19 -7.88
CA CYS A 90 18.18 8.07 -7.02
C CYS A 90 18.81 7.40 -5.80
N LEU A 91 19.48 6.29 -6.02
CA LEU A 91 20.30 5.68 -4.99
C LEU A 91 21.60 6.47 -5.00
N PRO A 92 21.88 7.30 -3.98
CA PRO A 92 23.22 7.80 -3.80
C PRO A 92 24.17 6.59 -3.81
N VAL A 93 25.22 6.76 -4.58
CA VAL A 93 26.23 5.75 -4.76
C VAL A 93 27.26 6.00 -3.66
N GLU A 94 27.19 5.27 -2.55
CA GLU A 94 28.24 5.39 -1.55
C GLU A 94 29.54 4.81 -2.11
N ASN A 95 30.56 5.65 -2.27
CA ASN A 95 31.88 5.27 -2.79
C ASN A 95 31.89 4.62 -4.18
N GLY A 96 30.94 4.97 -5.06
CA GLY A 96 30.91 4.45 -6.43
C GLY A 96 30.28 3.06 -6.60
N LYS A 97 29.81 2.41 -5.51
CA LYS A 97 29.10 1.11 -5.57
C LYS A 97 27.60 1.27 -5.33
N PRO A 98 26.73 0.69 -6.18
CA PRO A 98 25.29 0.69 -5.95
C PRO A 98 24.96 -0.18 -4.73
N LEU A 99 23.96 0.23 -3.95
CA LEU A 99 23.37 -0.64 -2.94
C LEU A 99 22.77 -1.89 -3.59
N PRO A 100 22.76 -3.03 -2.89
CA PRO A 100 22.02 -4.20 -3.32
C PRO A 100 20.55 -3.87 -3.59
N LYS A 101 19.94 -4.57 -4.55
CA LYS A 101 18.49 -4.51 -4.82
C LYS A 101 17.68 -4.70 -3.54
N ASP A 102 16.56 -4.01 -3.48
CA ASP A 102 15.61 -3.97 -2.35
C ASP A 102 16.18 -3.39 -1.05
N MET A 103 17.13 -2.46 -1.20
CA MET A 103 17.63 -1.61 -0.12
C MET A 103 17.44 -0.13 -0.50
N TYR A 104 17.23 0.69 0.52
CA TYR A 104 17.00 2.13 0.39
C TYR A 104 18.18 2.88 1.01
N ASP A 105 18.82 3.75 0.24
CA ASP A 105 19.81 4.65 0.82
C ASP A 105 19.11 5.72 1.66
N MET A 106 19.63 5.90 2.89
CA MET A 106 19.16 6.84 3.89
C MET A 106 20.22 7.85 4.30
N SER A 107 21.42 7.80 3.73
CA SER A 107 22.54 8.69 4.06
C SER A 107 22.19 10.17 3.91
N LYS A 108 21.38 10.52 2.91
CA LYS A 108 20.92 11.90 2.65
C LYS A 108 19.65 12.31 3.38
N CYS A 109 18.91 11.35 3.92
CA CYS A 109 17.71 11.59 4.70
C CYS A 109 18.04 11.78 6.18
N VAL A 110 19.00 11.03 6.68
CA VAL A 110 19.50 11.14 8.05
C VAL A 110 20.48 12.31 8.13
N ASN A 111 20.32 13.17 9.14
CA ASN A 111 21.23 14.28 9.38
C ASN A 111 22.69 13.79 9.45
N ASN A 112 23.62 14.58 8.90
CA ASN A 112 25.08 14.37 8.94
C ASN A 112 25.66 13.29 8.00
N ASP A 113 25.02 12.94 6.89
CA ASP A 113 25.60 12.05 5.87
C ASP A 113 26.06 10.69 6.44
N ILE A 114 25.37 10.17 7.45
CA ILE A 114 25.72 8.90 8.10
C ILE A 114 25.48 7.77 7.08
N PRO A 115 26.45 6.88 6.82
CA PRO A 115 26.33 5.83 5.80
C PRO A 115 25.32 4.77 6.23
N THR A 116 24.04 5.05 5.97
CA THR A 116 22.90 4.28 6.46
C THR A 116 22.08 3.82 5.28
N ALA A 117 21.75 2.53 5.26
CA ALA A 117 20.83 1.94 4.30
C ALA A 117 19.73 1.18 5.03
N PHE A 118 18.49 1.30 4.57
CA PHE A 118 17.36 0.55 5.08
C PHE A 118 17.04 -0.65 4.20
N SER A 119 16.58 -1.74 4.81
CA SER A 119 16.06 -2.94 4.14
C SER A 119 14.83 -3.45 4.89
N ALA A 120 14.20 -4.51 4.39
CA ALA A 120 13.33 -5.31 5.25
C ALA A 120 14.14 -6.02 6.35
N PRO A 121 13.52 -6.40 7.49
CA PRO A 121 14.17 -7.18 8.53
C PRO A 121 14.84 -8.44 8.00
N HIS A 122 15.98 -8.77 8.60
CA HIS A 122 16.84 -9.88 8.22
C HIS A 122 17.26 -9.86 6.73
N PHE A 123 17.31 -8.67 6.12
CA PHE A 123 17.58 -8.49 4.69
C PHE A 123 16.57 -9.19 3.76
N TYR A 124 15.35 -9.46 4.24
CA TYR A 124 14.31 -10.15 3.47
C TYR A 124 14.08 -9.50 2.10
N GLY A 125 14.11 -10.33 1.05
CA GLY A 125 13.92 -9.91 -0.33
C GLY A 125 15.14 -9.23 -0.99
N SER A 126 16.12 -8.76 -0.22
CA SER A 126 17.29 -8.07 -0.78
C SER A 126 18.28 -8.99 -1.46
N SER A 127 19.04 -8.44 -2.41
CA SER A 127 20.13 -9.15 -3.09
C SER A 127 21.46 -9.15 -2.31
N TYR A 128 21.49 -8.59 -1.11
CA TYR A 128 22.69 -8.59 -0.28
C TYR A 128 22.99 -10.00 0.23
N ASN A 129 24.23 -10.45 0.06
CA ASN A 129 24.67 -11.77 0.53
C ASN A 129 24.98 -11.73 2.04
N TRP A 130 23.93 -11.64 2.84
CA TRP A 130 24.04 -11.55 4.30
C TRP A 130 24.56 -12.84 4.93
N SER A 131 24.27 -14.01 4.37
CA SER A 131 24.62 -15.31 4.96
C SER A 131 26.12 -15.62 4.95
N GLU A 132 26.88 -15.01 4.04
CA GLU A 132 28.35 -15.11 4.06
C GLU A 132 28.99 -14.25 5.15
N ASN A 133 28.25 -13.27 5.67
CA ASN A 133 28.79 -12.21 6.51
C ASN A 133 28.26 -12.25 7.94
N PHE A 134 27.08 -12.81 8.16
CA PHE A 134 26.39 -12.80 9.45
C PHE A 134 25.67 -14.13 9.70
N GLU A 135 25.73 -14.59 10.94
CA GLU A 135 24.95 -15.72 11.45
C GLU A 135 23.72 -15.21 12.22
N GLY A 136 22.70 -16.07 12.37
CA GLY A 136 21.50 -15.77 13.17
C GLY A 136 20.40 -14.98 12.45
N LEU A 137 20.57 -14.66 11.16
CA LEU A 137 19.53 -14.02 10.36
C LEU A 137 18.62 -15.06 9.69
N ASN A 138 17.30 -14.88 9.77
CA ASN A 138 16.30 -15.81 9.21
C ASN A 138 15.20 -15.06 8.43
N PRO A 139 15.48 -14.53 7.22
CA PRO A 139 14.49 -13.77 6.45
C PRO A 139 13.28 -14.61 6.05
N ASN A 140 12.08 -14.15 6.39
CA ASN A 140 10.83 -14.79 5.98
C ASN A 140 9.74 -13.75 5.71
N ALA A 141 8.78 -14.10 4.86
CA ALA A 141 7.73 -13.15 4.43
C ALA A 141 6.74 -12.81 5.55
N GLU A 142 6.42 -13.78 6.41
CA GLU A 142 5.39 -13.63 7.44
C GLU A 142 5.79 -12.58 8.49
N GLU A 143 7.03 -12.65 8.96
CA GLU A 143 7.57 -11.78 10.00
C GLU A 143 8.22 -10.51 9.45
N HIS A 144 8.73 -10.51 8.21
CA HIS A 144 9.58 -9.41 7.73
C HIS A 144 9.02 -8.64 6.52
N GLU A 145 7.91 -9.06 5.92
CA GLU A 145 7.28 -8.27 4.85
C GLU A 145 6.48 -7.10 5.44
N ALA A 146 6.69 -5.90 4.88
CA ALA A 146 5.89 -4.72 5.20
C ALA A 146 4.60 -4.69 4.37
N TYR A 147 3.47 -4.42 5.02
CA TYR A 147 2.17 -4.39 4.35
C TYR A 147 1.16 -3.46 5.01
N ILE A 148 0.13 -3.11 4.25
CA ILE A 148 -1.03 -2.34 4.69
C ILE A 148 -2.28 -3.09 4.23
N LEU A 149 -3.20 -3.36 5.14
CA LEU A 149 -4.49 -3.98 4.86
C LEU A 149 -5.58 -2.92 4.81
N LEU A 150 -6.08 -2.64 3.60
CA LEU A 150 -7.05 -1.57 3.36
C LEU A 150 -8.46 -2.12 3.20
N LEU A 151 -9.43 -1.49 3.84
CA LEU A 151 -10.84 -1.79 3.64
C LEU A 151 -11.35 -1.14 2.35
N PRO A 152 -11.65 -1.90 1.28
CA PRO A 152 -11.77 -1.34 -0.08
C PRO A 152 -12.86 -0.29 -0.22
N MET A 153 -14.00 -0.50 0.46
CA MET A 153 -15.15 0.40 0.36
C MET A 153 -14.89 1.78 0.97
N MET A 154 -14.05 1.86 2.01
CA MET A 154 -13.85 3.09 2.78
C MET A 154 -12.44 3.68 2.59
N GLY A 155 -11.48 2.91 2.11
CA GLY A 155 -10.08 3.33 1.99
C GLY A 155 -9.40 3.53 3.35
N ILE A 156 -9.89 2.88 4.40
CA ILE A 156 -9.32 2.98 5.75
C ILE A 156 -8.42 1.77 6.00
N PRO A 157 -7.19 1.97 6.50
CA PRO A 157 -6.37 0.87 7.01
C PRO A 157 -7.06 0.19 8.20
N ILE A 158 -7.27 -1.12 8.10
CA ILE A 158 -7.80 -1.93 9.21
C ILE A 158 -6.70 -2.66 9.97
N ASN A 159 -5.51 -2.73 9.37
CA ASN A 159 -4.30 -3.29 9.96
C ASN A 159 -3.08 -2.94 9.09
N ASN A 160 -1.90 -2.80 9.70
CA ASN A 160 -0.64 -2.65 8.98
C ASN A 160 0.52 -3.08 9.86
N ASN A 161 1.58 -3.58 9.23
CA ASN A 161 2.90 -3.73 9.82
C ASN A 161 3.90 -3.12 8.85
N LEU A 162 4.47 -1.97 9.22
CA LEU A 162 5.56 -1.38 8.47
C LEU A 162 6.87 -1.76 9.15
N ARG A 163 7.68 -2.55 8.46
CA ARG A 163 8.85 -3.20 9.02
C ARG A 163 10.08 -2.77 8.27
N PHE A 164 11.05 -2.24 9.01
CA PHE A 164 12.30 -1.75 8.43
C PHE A 164 13.48 -2.17 9.31
N GLN A 165 14.61 -2.39 8.65
CA GLN A 165 15.89 -2.65 9.27
C GLN A 165 16.85 -1.53 8.91
N SER A 166 17.46 -0.95 9.94
CA SER A 166 18.51 0.03 9.80
C SER A 166 19.86 -0.68 9.71
N ASN A 167 20.59 -0.41 8.64
CA ASN A 167 21.92 -0.97 8.40
C ASN A 167 22.95 0.15 8.26
N MET A 168 24.18 -0.13 8.66
CA MET A 168 25.32 0.74 8.44
C MET A 168 26.13 0.20 7.26
N VAL A 169 26.37 1.04 6.26
CA VAL A 169 27.22 0.71 5.12
C VAL A 169 28.65 1.04 5.54
N LEU A 170 29.52 0.03 5.53
CA LEU A 170 30.91 0.20 5.93
C LEU A 170 31.77 0.44 4.69
N PRO A 171 32.56 1.53 4.66
CA PRO A 171 33.49 1.77 3.56
C PRO A 171 34.60 0.72 3.60
N ASP A 172 35.56 0.83 2.69
CA ASP A 172 36.79 0.06 2.84
C ASP A 172 37.54 0.54 4.09
N LEU A 173 37.66 -0.33 5.10
CA LEU A 173 38.37 -0.10 6.35
C LEU A 173 39.76 -0.75 6.35
N SER A 174 40.27 -1.19 5.18
CA SER A 174 41.57 -1.85 5.04
C SER A 174 42.74 -0.98 5.49
N TYR A 175 42.57 0.35 5.47
CA TYR A 175 43.55 1.33 5.93
C TYR A 175 43.60 1.48 7.47
N LEU A 176 42.63 0.93 8.19
CA LEU A 176 42.59 0.91 9.66
C LEU A 176 43.27 -0.35 10.20
N ASP A 177 43.19 -0.57 11.51
CA ASP A 177 43.72 -1.76 12.19
C ASP A 177 43.22 -3.06 11.52
N ASN A 178 44.09 -4.09 11.50
CA ASN A 178 43.81 -5.40 10.92
C ASN A 178 42.56 -6.06 11.51
N LYS A 179 42.15 -5.65 12.72
CA LYS A 179 40.91 -6.10 13.34
C LYS A 179 39.65 -5.57 12.66
N LEU A 180 39.70 -4.47 11.92
CA LEU A 180 38.54 -3.86 11.26
C LEU A 180 38.46 -4.15 9.77
N SER A 181 39.56 -4.62 9.16
CA SER A 181 39.63 -4.94 7.72
C SER A 181 38.62 -6.02 7.29
N HIS A 182 38.27 -6.96 8.16
CA HIS A 182 37.24 -7.98 7.88
C HIS A 182 35.82 -7.41 7.75
N LEU A 183 35.60 -6.14 8.13
CA LEU A 183 34.33 -5.43 7.98
C LEU A 183 34.29 -4.52 6.75
N SER A 184 35.40 -4.42 6.00
CA SER A 184 35.48 -3.60 4.79
C SER A 184 34.40 -3.96 3.78
N ASN A 185 33.72 -2.94 3.25
CA ASN A 185 32.68 -3.07 2.21
C ASN A 185 31.48 -3.94 2.62
N LYS A 186 31.20 -4.10 3.92
CA LYS A 186 30.03 -4.85 4.40
C LYS A 186 28.88 -3.91 4.76
N ILE A 187 27.66 -4.44 4.69
CA ILE A 187 26.46 -3.78 5.21
C ILE A 187 26.08 -4.43 6.52
N MET A 188 26.36 -3.74 7.62
CA MET A 188 26.18 -4.26 8.98
C MET A 188 24.76 -3.98 9.48
N PRO A 189 23.95 -5.00 9.80
CA PRO A 189 22.63 -4.80 10.39
C PRO A 189 22.79 -4.24 11.82
N ARG A 190 22.02 -3.22 12.17
CA ARG A 190 22.05 -2.61 13.52
C ARG A 190 20.85 -3.02 14.35
N LEU A 191 19.66 -2.72 13.84
CA LEU A 191 18.39 -3.04 14.47
C LEU A 191 17.29 -3.05 13.42
N TRP A 192 16.20 -3.75 13.71
CA TRP A 192 14.96 -3.64 12.96
C TRP A 192 13.83 -3.25 13.91
N TYR A 193 12.79 -2.64 13.36
CA TYR A 193 11.61 -2.20 14.11
C TYR A 193 10.34 -2.50 13.31
N ASP A 194 9.25 -2.74 14.04
CA ASP A 194 7.91 -2.96 13.52
C ASP A 194 6.99 -1.84 14.01
N PHE A 195 6.44 -1.09 13.05
CA PHE A 195 5.30 -0.22 13.29
C PHE A 195 4.01 -0.98 13.01
N GLU A 196 3.54 -1.65 14.05
CA GLU A 196 2.30 -2.41 14.03
C GLU A 196 1.11 -1.54 14.43
N MET A 197 0.03 -1.65 13.66
CA MET A 197 -1.27 -1.16 14.07
C MET A 197 -1.89 -2.12 15.09
N GLY A 198 -2.13 -1.62 16.30
CA GLY A 198 -2.86 -2.36 17.32
C GLY A 198 -4.31 -2.66 16.93
N LYS A 199 -5.02 -3.37 17.81
CA LYS A 199 -6.45 -3.67 17.59
C LYS A 199 -7.25 -2.37 17.50
N LEU A 200 -8.13 -2.29 16.49
CA LEU A 200 -9.10 -1.20 16.39
C LEU A 200 -9.94 -1.10 17.68
N PRO A 201 -10.12 0.11 18.25
CA PRO A 201 -11.05 0.31 19.35
C PRO A 201 -12.46 -0.12 18.96
N PHE A 202 -13.23 -0.64 19.92
CA PHE A 202 -14.59 -1.14 19.68
C PHE A 202 -15.47 -0.14 18.94
N ILE A 203 -15.40 1.15 19.30
CA ILE A 203 -16.21 2.20 18.66
C ILE A 203 -15.89 2.35 17.16
N VAL A 204 -14.61 2.27 16.79
CA VAL A 204 -14.17 2.39 15.39
C VAL A 204 -14.62 1.18 14.60
N HIS A 205 -14.40 -0.01 15.18
CA HIS A 205 -14.82 -1.26 14.59
C HIS A 205 -16.36 -1.32 14.38
N PHE A 206 -17.13 -0.90 15.38
CA PHE A 206 -18.60 -0.80 15.31
C PHE A 206 -19.07 0.18 14.23
N VAL A 207 -18.45 1.37 14.13
CA VAL A 207 -18.78 2.35 13.10
C VAL A 207 -18.46 1.81 11.70
N MET A 208 -17.31 1.14 11.53
CA MET A 208 -16.97 0.52 10.24
C MET A 208 -17.98 -0.56 9.85
N TYR A 209 -18.31 -1.46 10.78
CA TYR A 209 -19.24 -2.55 10.53
C TYR A 209 -20.65 -2.05 10.19
N THR A 210 -21.16 -1.07 10.94
CA THR A 210 -22.47 -0.47 10.69
C THR A 210 -22.54 0.24 9.34
N ASN A 211 -21.46 0.93 8.92
CA ASN A 211 -21.39 1.55 7.58
C ASN A 211 -21.44 0.52 6.44
N ILE A 212 -20.78 -0.63 6.61
CA ILE A 212 -20.85 -1.74 5.65
C ILE A 212 -22.27 -2.29 5.59
N LEU A 213 -22.88 -2.58 6.75
CA LEU A 213 -24.22 -3.14 6.85
C LEU A 213 -25.30 -2.19 6.30
N GLN A 214 -25.22 -0.90 6.64
CA GLN A 214 -26.17 0.11 6.19
C GLN A 214 -26.25 0.17 4.66
N ARG A 215 -25.12 0.06 3.97
CA ARG A 215 -25.11 0.02 2.50
C ARG A 215 -25.83 -1.19 1.93
N MET A 216 -25.65 -2.37 2.53
CA MET A 216 -26.38 -3.58 2.12
C MET A 216 -27.89 -3.40 2.33
N VAL A 217 -28.28 -2.79 3.45
CA VAL A 217 -29.69 -2.48 3.76
C VAL A 217 -30.26 -1.46 2.76
N MET A 218 -29.50 -0.45 2.33
CA MET A 218 -29.95 0.54 1.35
C MET A 218 -30.16 -0.03 -0.06
N ILE A 219 -29.55 -1.16 -0.41
CA ILE A 219 -29.72 -1.83 -1.71
C ILE A 219 -31.00 -2.66 -1.77
N LEU A 220 -31.54 -3.10 -0.63
CA LEU A 220 -32.72 -3.97 -0.58
C LEU A 220 -34.02 -3.29 -1.08
N PRO A 221 -34.37 -2.04 -0.69
CA PRO A 221 -35.61 -1.41 -1.15
C PRO A 221 -35.68 -1.20 -2.67
N PRO A 222 -34.63 -0.73 -3.37
CA PRO A 222 -34.63 -0.66 -4.83
C PRO A 222 -34.88 -2.00 -5.51
N LEU A 223 -34.26 -3.08 -5.00
CA LEU A 223 -34.47 -4.43 -5.53
C LEU A 223 -35.91 -4.90 -5.33
N ALA A 224 -36.48 -4.65 -4.15
CA ALA A 224 -37.87 -4.95 -3.85
C ALA A 224 -38.84 -4.15 -4.73
N ALA A 225 -38.54 -2.87 -4.99
CA ALA A 225 -39.32 -2.03 -5.88
C ALA A 225 -39.26 -2.54 -7.33
N LEU A 226 -38.07 -2.90 -7.84
CA LEU A 226 -37.89 -3.49 -9.17
C LEU A 226 -38.61 -4.83 -9.32
N TRP A 227 -38.58 -5.67 -8.28
CA TRP A 227 -39.32 -6.94 -8.26
C TRP A 227 -40.84 -6.71 -8.30
N SER A 228 -41.33 -5.76 -7.51
CA SER A 228 -42.74 -5.38 -7.45
C SER A 228 -43.23 -4.80 -8.78
N LEU A 229 -42.44 -3.92 -9.42
CA LEU A 229 -42.73 -3.37 -10.74
C LEU A 229 -42.82 -4.47 -11.81
N ASN A 230 -41.88 -5.42 -11.81
CA ASN A 230 -41.91 -6.56 -12.73
C ASN A 230 -43.16 -7.44 -12.55
N LYS A 231 -43.58 -7.67 -11.30
CA LYS A 231 -44.84 -8.38 -11.01
C LYS A 231 -46.05 -7.61 -11.54
N ILE A 232 -46.12 -6.29 -11.32
CA ILE A 232 -47.22 -5.44 -11.80
C ILE A 232 -47.28 -5.46 -13.34
N ILE A 233 -46.14 -5.37 -14.02
CA ILE A 233 -46.06 -5.44 -15.49
C ILE A 233 -46.57 -6.79 -16.01
N LYS A 234 -46.17 -7.91 -15.38
CA LYS A 234 -46.65 -9.25 -15.75
C LYS A 234 -48.16 -9.38 -15.56
N ILE A 235 -48.71 -8.87 -14.46
CA ILE A 235 -50.15 -8.88 -14.19
C ILE A 235 -50.90 -8.04 -15.23
N ARG A 236 -50.44 -6.82 -15.53
CA ARG A 236 -51.04 -5.97 -16.58
C ARG A 236 -51.03 -6.65 -17.95
N ARG A 237 -49.93 -7.31 -18.33
CA ARG A 237 -49.86 -8.07 -19.59
C ARG A 237 -50.88 -9.21 -19.62
N GLN A 238 -51.03 -9.96 -18.54
CA GLN A 238 -52.03 -11.03 -18.44
C GLN A 238 -53.46 -10.50 -18.54
N PHE A 239 -53.77 -9.40 -17.87
CA PHE A 239 -55.09 -8.75 -17.97
C PHE A 239 -55.36 -8.28 -19.41
N ASN A 240 -54.43 -7.56 -20.04
CA ASN A 240 -54.60 -7.11 -21.43
C ASN A 240 -54.81 -8.29 -22.39
N TYR A 241 -54.05 -9.38 -22.24
CA TYR A 241 -54.25 -10.59 -23.01
C TYR A 241 -55.65 -11.17 -22.83
N LYS A 242 -56.13 -11.26 -21.58
CA LYS A 242 -57.47 -11.80 -21.28
C LYS A 242 -58.58 -10.91 -21.86
N THR A 243 -58.43 -9.59 -21.79
CA THR A 243 -59.39 -8.64 -22.38
C THR A 243 -59.44 -8.79 -23.90
N ILE A 244 -58.29 -8.82 -24.58
CA ILE A 244 -58.23 -9.01 -26.04
C ILE A 244 -58.89 -10.33 -26.46
N ASN A 245 -58.60 -11.42 -25.74
CA ASN A 245 -59.15 -12.73 -26.06
C ASN A 245 -60.67 -12.79 -25.85
N ASN A 246 -61.19 -12.14 -24.80
CA ASN A 246 -62.63 -12.04 -24.55
C ASN A 246 -63.34 -11.23 -25.64
N THR A 247 -62.78 -10.10 -26.08
CA THR A 247 -63.34 -9.29 -27.17
C THR A 247 -63.35 -10.07 -28.49
N TYR A 248 -62.28 -10.81 -28.78
CA TYR A 248 -62.20 -11.66 -29.97
C TYR A 248 -63.25 -12.79 -29.95
N ASN A 249 -63.41 -13.48 -28.81
CA ASN A 249 -64.40 -14.54 -28.66
C ASN A 249 -65.85 -14.03 -28.74
N GLN A 250 -66.14 -12.85 -28.20
CA GLN A 250 -67.45 -12.21 -28.35
C GLN A 250 -67.77 -11.85 -29.81
N GLN A 251 -66.80 -11.34 -30.56
CA GLN A 251 -66.99 -11.07 -32.00
C GLN A 251 -67.26 -12.35 -32.79
N LYS A 252 -66.60 -13.46 -32.44
CA LYS A 252 -66.77 -14.75 -33.10
C LYS A 252 -68.10 -15.45 -32.80
N ALA A 253 -68.76 -15.10 -31.70
CA ALA A 253 -70.06 -15.66 -31.31
C ALA A 253 -71.27 -14.92 -31.92
N ASN A 254 -71.05 -13.74 -32.52
CA ASN A 254 -72.09 -12.91 -33.13
C ASN A 254 -72.12 -13.01 -34.68
N ILE A 255 -71.43 -14.00 -35.25
CA ILE A 255 -71.43 -14.38 -36.67
C ILE A 255 -71.98 -15.80 -36.77
#